data_AF-A0A6C1NEJ1-F1
#
_entry.id   AF-A0A6C1NEJ1-F1
#
_cell.length_a   1.000
_cell.length_b   1.000
_cell.length_c   1.000
_cell.angle_alpha   90.00
_cell.angle_beta   90.00
_cell.angle_gamma   90.00
#
_symmetry.space_group_name_H-M   'P 1'
#
loop_
_entity.id
_entity.type
_entity.pdbx_description
1 polymer ?
#
loop_
_entity_poly.entity_id
_entity_poly.type
_entity_poly.pdbx_seq_one_letter_code
_entity_poly.pdbx_strand_id
1 'polypeptide(L)'
;MERFTGDDPGALARSLGAFELAGSVHRASPTGYDWTEFNVDLLRPLFALGEGTARTYIGAGAMVGRASFDEAGTDTQVGLNVLGGIRFQRRAFAPFAEARGDLGGLDQLSIAVGVQLFGGGF
;
A
#
# COMPACT_ATOMS: atom_id res chain seq x y z
N MET A 1 16.14 21.75 10.55
CA MET A 1 16.74 20.52 9.96
C MET A 1 17.38 19.78 11.12
N GLU A 2 16.61 18.97 11.85
CA GLU A 2 17.14 18.23 13.01
C GLU A 2 17.81 16.95 12.55
N ARG A 3 19.03 16.75 13.04
CA ARG A 3 19.93 15.66 12.68
C ARG A 3 19.57 14.46 13.56
N PHE A 4 19.00 13.41 12.98
CA PHE A 4 18.80 12.14 13.67
C PHE A 4 20.17 11.49 13.93
N THR A 5 20.65 11.54 15.16
CA THR A 5 21.81 10.76 15.64
C THR A 5 21.28 9.45 16.23
N GLY A 6 21.76 8.32 15.69
CA GLY A 6 21.21 6.97 15.88
C GLY A 6 21.33 6.31 17.26
N ASP A 7 21.33 7.08 18.36
CA ASP A 7 21.54 6.56 19.73
C ASP A 7 20.28 6.55 20.61
N ASP A 8 19.12 6.94 20.10
CA ASP A 8 17.84 6.84 20.83
C ASP A 8 16.99 5.66 20.31
N PRO A 9 17.02 4.48 20.97
CA PRO A 9 16.17 3.35 20.62
C PRO A 9 14.66 3.68 20.71
N GLY A 10 14.27 4.71 21.48
CA GLY A 10 12.92 5.24 21.52
C GLY A 10 12.57 6.14 20.33
N ALA A 11 13.54 6.68 19.60
CA ALA A 11 13.29 7.44 18.37
C ALA A 11 12.88 6.53 17.22
N LEU A 12 13.43 5.31 17.18
CA LEU A 12 13.08 4.30 16.18
C LEU A 12 11.68 3.71 16.45
N ALA A 13 11.33 3.48 17.72
CA ALA A 13 9.97 3.07 18.09
C ALA A 13 8.93 4.17 17.81
N ARG A 14 9.27 5.45 18.04
CA ARG A 14 8.40 6.60 17.72
C ARG A 14 8.28 6.84 16.22
N SER A 15 9.34 6.63 15.45
CA SER A 15 9.28 6.73 14.00
C SER A 15 8.47 5.58 13.39
N LEU A 16 8.61 4.35 13.89
CA LEU A 16 7.80 3.19 13.48
C LEU A 16 6.34 3.28 13.92
N GLY A 17 6.05 3.86 15.09
CA GLY A 17 4.68 4.15 15.53
C GLY A 17 3.93 5.16 14.67
N ALA A 18 4.63 5.83 13.74
CA ALA A 18 4.02 6.70 12.73
C ALA A 18 3.66 5.97 11.42
N PHE A 19 3.88 4.65 11.34
CA PHE A 19 3.55 3.83 10.19
C PHE A 19 2.47 2.80 10.52
N GLU A 20 1.61 2.55 9.54
CA GLU A 20 0.62 1.48 9.52
C GLU A 20 1.12 0.37 8.60
N LEU A 21 0.99 -0.89 9.02
CA LEU A 21 1.26 -2.05 8.17
C LEU A 21 -0.02 -2.42 7.43
N ALA A 22 0.04 -2.51 6.11
CA ALA A 22 -1.05 -2.97 5.27
C ALA A 22 -0.63 -4.19 4.46
N GLY A 23 -1.58 -5.10 4.23
CA GLY A 23 -1.40 -6.22 3.30
C GLY A 23 -2.53 -6.20 2.27
N SER A 24 -2.21 -6.48 1.01
CA SER A 24 -3.20 -6.54 -0.06
C SER A 24 -2.93 -7.70 -1.01
N VAL A 25 -4.01 -8.18 -1.64
CA VAL A 25 -3.96 -9.18 -2.71
C VAL A 25 -4.61 -8.58 -3.94
N HIS A 26 -3.86 -8.48 -5.04
CA HIS A 26 -4.37 -8.06 -6.33
C HIS A 26 -4.54 -9.28 -7.22
N ARG A 27 -5.68 -9.37 -7.91
CA ARG A 27 -5.94 -10.42 -8.88
C ARG A 27 -6.50 -9.82 -10.15
N ALA A 28 -5.95 -10.21 -11.29
CA ALA A 28 -6.46 -9.88 -12.60
C ALA A 28 -6.50 -11.15 -13.45
N SER A 29 -7.61 -11.36 -14.15
CA SER A 29 -7.81 -12.52 -15.03
C SER A 29 -8.30 -12.08 -16.41
N PRO A 30 -7.53 -11.26 -17.15
CA PRO A 30 -7.85 -10.97 -18.55
C PRO A 30 -7.73 -12.25 -19.40
N THR A 31 -8.35 -12.28 -20.57
CA THR A 31 -8.36 -13.47 -21.43
C THR A 31 -6.95 -13.95 -21.76
N GLY A 32 -6.61 -15.18 -21.38
CA GLY A 32 -5.32 -15.83 -21.66
C GLY A 32 -4.23 -15.62 -20.61
N TYR A 33 -4.54 -14.94 -19.49
CA TYR A 33 -3.56 -14.59 -18.47
C TYR A 33 -4.21 -14.43 -17.10
N ASP A 34 -3.66 -15.13 -16.10
CA ASP A 34 -4.01 -14.95 -14.70
C ASP A 34 -2.84 -14.32 -13.93
N TRP A 35 -3.13 -13.27 -13.19
CA TRP A 35 -2.20 -12.59 -12.29
C TRP A 35 -2.71 -12.63 -10.86
N THR A 36 -1.83 -12.96 -9.93
CA THR A 36 -2.08 -12.77 -8.50
C THR A 36 -0.84 -12.18 -7.85
N GLU A 37 -1.03 -11.11 -7.08
CA GLU A 37 0.03 -10.39 -6.41
C GLU A 37 -0.30 -10.22 -4.94
N PHE A 38 0.69 -10.49 -4.10
CA PHE A 38 0.65 -10.29 -2.67
C PHE A 38 1.56 -9.13 -2.31
N ASN A 39 1.04 -8.17 -1.56
CA ASN A 39 1.77 -6.97 -1.15
C ASN A 39 1.82 -6.87 0.36
N VAL A 40 2.94 -6.33 0.85
CA VAL A 40 3.11 -5.87 2.22
C VAL A 40 3.67 -4.47 2.17
N ASP A 41 2.92 -3.53 2.75
CA ASP A 41 3.13 -2.09 2.59
C ASP A 41 3.25 -1.41 3.95
N LEU A 42 4.17 -0.46 4.06
CA LEU A 42 4.26 0.46 5.19
C LEU A 42 3.68 1.80 4.77
N LEU A 43 2.60 2.21 5.44
CA LEU A 43 1.86 3.43 5.15
C LEU A 43 2.17 4.49 6.19
N ARG A 44 2.45 5.71 5.74
CA ARG A 44 2.62 6.88 6.59
C ARG A 44 1.46 7.85 6.36
N PRO A 45 0.68 8.16 7.40
CA PRO A 45 -0.31 9.22 7.33
C PRO A 45 0.39 10.57 7.26
N LEU A 46 -0.13 11.46 6.42
CA LEU A 46 0.42 12.80 6.23
C LEU A 46 -0.50 13.83 6.89
N PHE A 47 -1.23 14.63 6.11
CA PHE A 47 -2.08 15.70 6.60
C PHE A 47 -3.57 15.34 6.52
N ALA A 48 -4.35 15.98 7.40
CA ALA A 48 -5.80 15.90 7.40
C ALA A 48 -6.40 16.81 6.31
N LEU A 49 -7.55 16.40 5.78
CA LEU A 49 -8.37 17.13 4.81
C LEU A 49 -9.76 17.35 5.40
N GLY A 50 -10.42 18.46 5.01
CA GLY A 50 -11.82 18.74 5.37
C GLY A 50 -12.09 18.58 6.87
N GLU A 51 -11.36 19.32 7.71
CA GLU A 51 -11.48 19.27 9.18
C GLU A 51 -11.21 17.88 9.82
N GLY A 52 -10.43 17.03 9.15
CA GLY A 52 -10.11 15.68 9.64
C GLY A 52 -11.08 14.60 9.19
N THR A 53 -12.04 14.93 8.33
CA THR A 53 -12.93 13.93 7.72
C THR A 53 -12.20 12.98 6.77
N ALA A 54 -11.04 13.37 6.26
CA ALA A 54 -10.14 12.50 5.51
C ALA A 54 -8.67 12.76 5.86
N ARG A 55 -7.80 11.81 5.51
CA ARG A 55 -6.36 11.92 5.69
C ARG A 55 -5.64 11.38 4.46
N THR A 56 -4.66 12.15 3.98
CA THR A 56 -3.74 11.69 2.94
C THR A 56 -2.71 10.74 3.54
N TYR A 57 -2.24 9.79 2.77
CA TYR A 57 -1.14 8.90 3.15
C TYR A 57 -0.24 8.61 1.96
N ILE A 58 1.00 8.22 2.26
CA ILE A 58 1.95 7.67 1.31
C ILE A 58 2.50 6.37 1.87
N GLY A 59 2.99 5.48 1.02
CA GLY A 59 3.57 4.23 1.45
C GLY A 59 4.54 3.68 0.45
N ALA A 60 5.27 2.68 0.91
CA ALA A 60 6.10 1.85 0.07
C ALA A 60 6.05 0.42 0.61
N GLY A 61 6.23 -0.53 -0.29
CA GLY A 61 6.10 -1.94 0.02
C GLY A 61 6.91 -2.83 -0.88
N ALA A 62 6.77 -4.11 -0.62
CA ALA A 62 7.29 -5.17 -1.47
C ALA A 62 6.12 -6.03 -1.93
N MET A 63 6.26 -6.56 -3.14
CA MET A 63 5.26 -7.40 -3.77
C MET A 63 5.87 -8.68 -4.31
N VAL A 64 5.09 -9.76 -4.24
CA VAL A 64 5.38 -11.03 -4.89
C VAL A 64 4.19 -11.36 -5.76
N GLY A 65 4.42 -11.40 -7.07
CA GLY A 65 3.41 -11.63 -8.06
C GLY A 65 3.64 -12.91 -8.84
N ARG A 66 2.56 -13.61 -9.16
CA ARG A 66 2.54 -14.84 -9.95
C ARG A 66 1.67 -14.62 -11.18
N ALA A 67 2.31 -14.73 -12.33
CA ALA A 67 1.71 -14.74 -13.65
C ALA A 67 1.53 -16.19 -14.10
N SER A 68 0.36 -16.51 -14.66
CA SER A 68 0.10 -17.78 -15.33
C SER A 68 -0.41 -17.48 -16.72
N PHE A 69 0.27 -18.00 -17.74
CA PHE A 69 -0.13 -17.89 -19.13
C PHE A 69 -0.56 -19.26 -19.61
N ASP A 70 -1.71 -19.35 -20.30
CA ASP A 70 -2.34 -20.62 -20.69
C ASP A 70 -1.40 -21.58 -21.43
N GLU A 71 -0.41 -21.05 -22.17
CA GLU A 71 0.53 -21.83 -22.98
C GLU A 71 2.01 -21.65 -22.61
N ALA A 72 2.36 -20.70 -21.74
CA ALA A 72 3.76 -20.34 -21.43
C ALA A 72 4.22 -20.68 -20.00
N GLY A 73 3.34 -21.28 -19.19
CA GLY A 73 3.65 -21.67 -17.82
C GLY A 73 3.48 -20.52 -16.82
N THR A 74 4.07 -20.68 -15.64
CA THR A 74 3.93 -19.73 -14.54
C THR A 74 5.25 -19.01 -14.27
N ASP A 75 5.18 -17.68 -14.18
CA ASP A 75 6.30 -16.83 -13.81
C ASP A 75 6.04 -16.17 -12.46
N THR A 76 7.06 -16.12 -11.61
CA THR A 76 6.98 -15.49 -10.28
C THR A 76 7.98 -14.37 -10.21
N GLN A 77 7.48 -13.17 -9.93
CA GLN A 77 8.26 -11.95 -9.92
C GLN A 77 8.15 -11.28 -8.57
N VAL A 78 9.25 -10.65 -8.16
CA VAL A 78 9.31 -9.85 -6.94
C VAL A 78 9.57 -8.41 -7.33
N GLY A 79 8.92 -7.49 -6.64
CA GLY A 79 8.97 -6.08 -6.93
C GLY A 79 8.90 -5.23 -5.67
N LEU A 80 9.19 -3.95 -5.85
CA LEU A 80 8.89 -2.93 -4.86
C LEU A 80 7.72 -2.10 -5.36
N ASN A 81 6.96 -1.51 -4.45
CA ASN A 81 5.88 -0.61 -4.82
C ASN A 81 5.99 0.70 -4.04
N VAL A 82 5.44 1.75 -4.61
CA VAL A 82 5.15 3.01 -3.93
C VAL A 82 3.69 3.34 -4.14
N LEU A 83 3.05 3.89 -3.12
CA LEU A 83 1.64 4.19 -3.17
C LEU A 83 1.31 5.48 -2.43
N GLY A 84 0.20 6.09 -2.80
CA GLY A 84 -0.31 7.28 -2.15
C GLY A 84 -1.80 7.39 -2.35
N GLY A 85 -2.49 7.88 -1.33
CA GLY A 85 -3.94 7.90 -1.36
C GLY A 85 -4.57 8.84 -0.36
N ILE A 86 -5.89 8.84 -0.38
CA ILE A 86 -6.75 9.58 0.54
C ILE A 86 -7.72 8.58 1.15
N ARG A 87 -7.81 8.58 2.48
CA ARG A 87 -8.75 7.74 3.22
C ARG A 87 -9.70 8.62 4.03
N PHE A 88 -11.00 8.38 3.90
CA PHE A 88 -12.04 9.07 4.65
C PHE A 88 -12.24 8.41 6.01
N GLN A 89 -12.15 9.18 7.08
CA GLN A 89 -12.24 8.68 8.45
C GLN A 89 -13.72 8.57 8.87
N ARG A 90 -14.29 7.35 8.85
CA ARG A 90 -15.54 7.05 9.56
C ARG A 90 -15.35 5.82 10.45
N ARG A 91 -16.14 5.76 11.53
CA ARG A 91 -16.05 4.70 12.56
C ARG A 91 -16.26 3.28 12.05
N ALA A 92 -17.15 3.07 11.08
CA ALA A 92 -17.56 1.72 10.66
C ALA A 92 -16.94 1.29 9.32
N PHE A 93 -16.70 2.24 8.43
CA PHE A 93 -16.14 1.99 7.10
C PHE A 93 -15.36 3.22 6.63
N ALA A 94 -14.22 3.05 5.99
CA ALA A 94 -13.39 4.15 5.53
C ALA A 94 -13.19 4.04 4.02
N PRO A 95 -13.98 4.79 3.21
CA PRO A 95 -13.74 4.89 1.78
C PRO A 95 -12.33 5.41 1.49
N PHE A 96 -11.71 4.93 0.42
CA PHE A 96 -10.40 5.40 0.00
C PHE A 96 -10.27 5.46 -1.52
N ALA A 97 -9.32 6.27 -1.96
CA ALA A 97 -8.78 6.29 -3.30
C ALA A 97 -7.25 6.24 -3.21
N GLU A 98 -6.63 5.36 -3.99
CA GLU A 98 -5.19 5.09 -3.95
C GLU A 98 -4.63 5.00 -5.38
N ALA A 99 -3.44 5.56 -5.57
CA ALA A 99 -2.60 5.30 -6.71
C ALA A 99 -1.38 4.49 -6.26
N ARG A 100 -1.01 3.47 -7.03
CA ARG A 100 0.16 2.63 -6.79
C ARG A 100 0.99 2.53 -8.07
N GLY A 101 2.29 2.68 -7.92
CA GLY A 101 3.28 2.39 -8.95
C GLY A 101 4.20 1.28 -8.49
N ASP A 102 4.31 0.24 -9.31
CA ASP A 102 5.18 -0.90 -9.07
C ASP A 102 6.50 -0.72 -9.83
N LEU A 103 7.60 -1.04 -9.16
CA LEU A 103 8.97 -0.92 -9.63
C LEU A 103 9.64 -2.30 -9.56
N GLY A 104 9.83 -2.90 -10.72
CA GLY A 104 10.38 -4.25 -10.82
C GLY A 104 9.29 -5.32 -10.68
N GLY A 105 9.52 -6.44 -11.36
CA GLY A 105 8.47 -7.38 -11.68
C GLY A 105 7.66 -6.90 -12.88
N LEU A 106 6.33 -6.83 -12.75
CA LEU A 106 5.45 -6.22 -13.73
C LEU A 106 5.30 -4.74 -13.40
N ASP A 107 5.99 -3.90 -14.16
CA ASP A 107 5.87 -2.44 -14.03
C ASP A 107 4.42 -2.03 -14.34
N GLN A 108 3.68 -1.65 -13.29
CA GLN A 108 2.28 -1.30 -13.37
C GLN A 108 2.01 0.02 -12.63
N LEU A 109 1.13 0.84 -13.23
CA LEU A 109 0.49 1.95 -12.55
C LEU A 109 -0.98 1.59 -12.38
N SER A 110 -1.48 1.61 -11.15
CA SER A 110 -2.87 1.32 -10.84
C SER A 110 -3.49 2.44 -10.01
N ILE A 111 -4.81 2.60 -10.20
CA ILE A 111 -5.63 3.47 -9.38
C ILE A 111 -6.79 2.61 -8.87
N ALA A 112 -6.98 2.60 -7.56
CA ALA A 112 -8.03 1.86 -6.89
C ALA A 112 -8.92 2.80 -6.09
N VAL A 113 -10.20 2.44 -6.03
CA VAL A 113 -11.15 3.00 -5.06
C VAL A 113 -11.76 1.86 -4.29
N GLY A 114 -11.96 2.04 -2.99
CA GLY A 114 -12.44 0.97 -2.14
C GLY A 114 -12.97 1.47 -0.82
N VAL A 115 -13.28 0.50 0.05
CA VAL A 115 -13.78 0.76 1.39
C VAL A 115 -13.05 -0.16 2.35
N GLN A 116 -12.38 0.41 3.34
CA GLN A 116 -11.85 -0.34 4.47
C GLN A 116 -13.00 -0.62 5.44
N LEU A 117 -13.14 -1.88 5.84
CA LEU A 117 -14.12 -2.31 6.84
C LEU A 117 -13.39 -2.53 8.18
N PHE A 118 -14.08 -2.29 9.30
CA PHE A 118 -13.58 -2.56 10.66
C PHE A 118 -12.28 -1.80 11.02
N GLY A 119 -12.22 -0.50 10.74
CA GLY A 119 -11.02 0.32 10.97
C GLY A 119 -10.74 0.64 12.45
N GLY A 120 -9.50 0.40 12.88
CA GLY A 120 -8.86 1.14 13.97
C GLY A 120 -8.52 2.55 13.49
N GLY A 121 -8.82 3.57 14.31
CA GLY A 121 -8.55 4.96 13.98
C GLY A 121 -7.07 5.31 14.08
N PHE A 122 -6.65 6.33 13.31
CA PHE A 122 -5.46 7.11 13.66
C PHE A 122 -5.67 7.85 14.98
#